data_AF-A0A6J4FJ16-F1
#
_entry.id   AF-A0A6J4FJ16-F1
#
_cell.length_a   1.000
_cell.length_b   1.000
_cell.length_c   1.000
_cell.angle_alpha   90.00
_cell.angle_beta   90.00
_cell.angle_gamma   90.00
#
_symmetry.space_group_name_H-M   'P 1'
#
loop_
_entity.id
_entity.type
_entity.pdbx_description
1 polymer ?
#
loop_
_entity_poly.entity_id
_entity_poly.type
_entity_poly.pdbx_seq_one_letter_code
_entity_poly.pdbx_strand_id
1 'polypeptide(L)'
;MFNLNTAMLVGRLGADAEIKTMPGDKGKVASFNLAVDRSYKDRSGKWHTETDWFRVVTFVPSLIDKVLAKEATKGRLVFVQGALRARAWEQEGQKRTSVEIEVDNTGGITPIVEDKN
;
A
#
# COMPACT_ATOMS: atom_id res chain seq x y z
N MET A 1 19.08 -4.80 20.24
CA MET A 1 18.18 -3.62 20.30
C MET A 1 16.89 -3.99 19.59
N PHE A 2 15.74 -3.79 20.23
CA PHE A 2 14.43 -4.11 19.64
C PHE A 2 13.86 -2.84 19.01
N ASN A 3 13.72 -2.84 17.70
CA ASN A 3 13.06 -1.77 16.96
C ASN A 3 11.82 -2.36 16.29
N LEU A 4 10.65 -1.77 16.53
CA LEU A 4 9.39 -2.18 15.91
C LEU A 4 8.93 -1.08 14.96
N ASN A 5 8.75 -1.45 13.69
CA ASN A 5 8.07 -0.65 12.71
C ASN A 5 7.14 -1.58 11.95
N THR A 6 5.85 -1.42 12.17
CA THR A 6 4.81 -2.19 11.49
C THR A 6 3.66 -1.25 11.14
N ALA A 7 3.10 -1.46 9.96
CA ALA A 7 1.89 -0.81 9.50
C ALA A 7 0.95 -1.88 8.97
N MET A 8 -0.30 -1.87 9.45
CA MET A 8 -1.37 -2.79 9.06
C MET A 8 -2.55 -1.96 8.56
N LEU A 9 -2.97 -2.19 7.33
CA LEU A 9 -4.02 -1.42 6.67
C LEU A 9 -5.00 -2.36 5.96
N VAL A 10 -6.28 -1.99 5.96
CA VAL A 10 -7.28 -2.57 5.07
C VAL A 10 -7.83 -1.45 4.22
N GLY A 11 -7.83 -1.65 2.91
CA GLY A 11 -8.28 -0.61 1.99
C GLY A 11 -8.48 -1.13 0.57
N ARG A 12 -8.93 -0.24 -0.31
CA ARG A 12 -9.16 -0.56 -1.72
C ARG A 12 -8.08 0.01 -2.61
N LEU A 13 -7.70 -0.73 -3.63
CA LEU A 13 -6.80 -0.22 -4.67
C LEU A 13 -7.48 0.93 -5.43
N GLY A 14 -6.83 2.10 -5.49
CA GLY A 14 -7.33 3.23 -6.27
C GLY A 14 -7.20 3.04 -7.78
N ALA A 15 -6.26 2.21 -8.18
CA ALA A 15 -5.95 1.83 -9.55
C ALA A 15 -5.32 0.43 -9.55
N ASP A 16 -5.18 -0.17 -10.73
CA ASP A 16 -4.44 -1.43 -10.90
C ASP A 16 -3.00 -1.27 -10.40
N ALA A 17 -2.40 -2.35 -9.89
CA ALA A 17 -1.02 -2.32 -9.43
C ALA A 17 -0.04 -2.09 -10.60
N GLU A 18 0.85 -1.12 -10.44
CA GLU A 18 1.94 -0.89 -11.38
C GLU A 18 3.09 -1.85 -11.08
N ILE A 19 3.45 -2.71 -12.03
CA ILE A 19 4.60 -3.61 -11.95
C ILE A 19 5.66 -3.15 -12.94
N LYS A 20 6.88 -2.91 -12.44
CA LYS A 20 8.03 -2.45 -13.23
C LYS A 20 9.20 -3.41 -13.06
N THR A 21 9.81 -3.83 -14.16
CA THR A 21 11.08 -4.57 -14.13
C THR A 21 12.22 -3.58 -13.91
N MET A 22 13.05 -3.82 -12.91
CA MET A 22 14.19 -2.95 -12.61
C MET A 22 15.39 -3.28 -13.50
N PRO A 23 16.21 -2.27 -13.87
CA PRO A 23 17.43 -2.50 -14.65
C PRO A 23 18.44 -3.39 -13.91
N GLY A 24 19.08 -4.29 -14.66
CA GLY A 24 20.20 -5.13 -14.24
C GLY A 24 19.85 -6.05 -13.06
N ASP A 25 19.38 -7.27 -13.32
CA ASP A 25 19.13 -8.39 -12.39
C ASP A 25 18.51 -8.10 -11.00
N LYS A 26 18.03 -6.89 -10.77
CA LYS A 26 17.44 -6.42 -9.51
C LYS A 26 16.00 -6.91 -9.30
N GLY A 27 15.42 -7.60 -10.28
CA GLY A 27 14.06 -8.15 -10.21
C GLY A 27 12.99 -7.12 -10.56
N LYS A 28 11.80 -7.30 -9.98
CA LYS A 28 10.62 -6.44 -10.22
C LYS A 28 10.30 -5.62 -8.97
N VAL A 29 9.68 -4.47 -9.19
CA VAL A 29 9.01 -3.68 -8.16
C VAL A 29 7.54 -3.55 -8.51
N ALA A 30 6.67 -3.67 -7.52
CA ALA A 30 5.25 -3.37 -7.68
C ALA A 30 4.83 -2.27 -6.71
N SER A 31 3.88 -1.44 -7.16
CA SER A 31 3.32 -0.38 -6.34
C SER A 31 1.87 -0.08 -6.66
N PHE A 32 1.10 0.34 -5.68
CA PHE A 32 -0.28 0.78 -5.84
C PHE A 32 -0.66 1.81 -4.78
N ASN A 33 -1.72 2.58 -5.05
CA ASN A 33 -2.33 3.48 -4.09
C ASN A 33 -3.49 2.77 -3.40
N LEU A 34 -3.54 2.83 -2.07
CA LEU A 34 -4.52 2.22 -1.21
C LEU A 34 -5.38 3.31 -0.56
N ALA A 35 -6.68 3.30 -0.85
CA ALA A 35 -7.68 4.11 -0.17
C ALA A 35 -8.11 3.41 1.11
N VAL A 36 -7.91 4.06 2.25
CA VAL A 36 -8.31 3.58 3.58
C VAL A 36 -9.31 4.58 4.15
N ASP A 37 -10.54 4.11 4.37
CA ASP A 37 -11.61 4.96 4.88
C ASP A 37 -11.59 5.02 6.41
N ARG A 38 -11.69 6.23 6.95
CA ARG A 38 -11.84 6.52 8.37
C ARG A 38 -13.18 7.21 8.61
N SER A 39 -14.07 6.50 9.31
CA SER A 39 -15.36 7.04 9.72
C SER A 39 -15.28 7.58 11.15
N TYR A 40 -15.71 8.83 11.34
CA TYR A 40 -15.78 9.47 12.65
C TYR A 40 -17.06 10.26 12.81
N LYS A 41 -17.44 10.51 14.06
CA LYS A 41 -18.61 11.31 14.40
C LYS A 41 -18.15 12.70 14.84
N ASP A 42 -18.72 13.74 14.26
CA ASP A 42 -18.40 15.11 14.65
C ASP A 42 -19.12 15.51 15.97
N ARG A 43 -18.87 16.74 16.43
CA ARG A 43 -19.49 17.30 17.65
C ARG A 43 -21.01 17.44 17.55
N SER A 44 -21.57 17.53 16.33
CA SER A 44 -23.02 17.59 16.08
C SER A 44 -23.68 16.21 16.07
N GLY A 45 -22.87 15.16 16.12
CA GLY A 45 -23.33 13.79 16.07
C GLY A 45 -23.51 13.25 14.64
N LYS A 46 -23.04 13.97 13.61
CA LYS A 46 -23.08 13.50 12.22
C LYS A 46 -21.88 12.62 11.91
N TRP A 47 -22.12 11.52 11.20
CA TRP A 47 -21.06 10.69 10.66
C TRP A 47 -20.41 11.35 9.45
N HIS A 48 -19.07 11.33 9.44
CA HIS A 48 -18.23 11.71 8.31
C HIS A 48 -17.30 10.55 7.98
N THR A 49 -17.03 10.39 6.69
CA THR A 49 -16.05 9.43 6.19
C THR A 49 -15.01 10.21 5.40
N GLU A 50 -13.76 10.07 5.80
CA GLU A 50 -12.59 10.59 5.11
C GLU A 50 -11.77 9.42 4.55
N THR A 51 -11.17 9.61 3.38
CA THR A 51 -10.30 8.60 2.76
C THR A 51 -8.85 9.07 2.85
N ASP A 52 -8.05 8.31 3.58
CA ASP A 52 -6.60 8.45 3.60
C ASP A 52 -5.98 7.62 2.47
N TRP A 53 -5.02 8.21 1.75
CA TRP A 53 -4.37 7.57 0.60
C TRP A 53 -2.93 7.18 0.93
N PHE A 54 -2.63 5.89 0.86
CA PHE A 54 -1.30 5.36 1.13
C PHE A 54 -0.69 4.76 -0.12
N ARG A 55 0.60 5.00 -0.34
CA ARG A 55 1.36 4.30 -1.37
C ARG A 55 1.98 3.04 -0.79
N VAL A 56 1.66 1.90 -1.38
CA VAL A 56 2.21 0.59 -1.01
C VAL A 56 3.24 0.18 -2.06
N VAL A 57 4.39 -0.32 -1.62
CA VAL A 57 5.49 -0.77 -2.47
C VAL A 57 5.97 -2.14 -2.00
N THR A 58 6.26 -3.03 -2.95
CA THR A 58 6.94 -4.30 -2.64
C THR A 58 7.94 -4.67 -3.73
N PHE A 59 9.01 -5.32 -3.30
CA PHE A 59 10.03 -5.92 -4.16
C PHE A 59 10.01 -7.45 -4.08
N VAL A 60 9.08 -8.02 -3.29
CA VAL A 60 9.04 -9.47 -3.01
C VAL A 60 8.47 -10.20 -4.23
N PRO A 61 9.25 -11.03 -4.94
CA PRO A 61 8.80 -11.63 -6.19
C PRO A 61 7.53 -12.48 -6.03
N SER A 62 7.40 -13.21 -4.92
CA SER A 62 6.22 -14.04 -4.66
C SER A 62 4.93 -13.22 -4.50
N LEU A 63 4.98 -12.05 -3.85
CA LEU A 63 3.83 -11.15 -3.74
C LEU A 63 3.50 -10.53 -5.10
N ILE A 64 4.52 -10.13 -5.85
CA ILE A 64 4.36 -9.54 -7.18
C ILE A 64 3.70 -10.55 -8.14
N ASP A 65 4.30 -11.73 -8.30
CA ASP A 65 3.90 -12.67 -9.34
C ASP A 65 2.65 -13.49 -8.98
N LYS A 66 2.42 -13.78 -7.69
CA LYS A 66 1.30 -14.62 -7.27
C LYS A 66 0.05 -13.83 -6.87
N VAL A 67 0.21 -12.62 -6.34
CA VAL A 67 -0.90 -11.82 -5.84
C VAL A 67 -1.14 -10.63 -6.76
N LEU A 68 -0.16 -9.74 -6.89
CA LEU A 68 -0.38 -8.45 -7.55
C LEU A 68 -0.64 -8.60 -9.05
N ALA A 69 0.15 -9.42 -9.74
CA ALA A 69 -0.02 -9.65 -11.17
C ALA A 69 -1.35 -10.32 -11.55
N LYS A 70 -2.04 -10.95 -10.58
CA LYS A 70 -3.26 -11.74 -10.83
C LYS A 70 -4.53 -11.07 -10.31
N GLU A 71 -4.45 -10.40 -9.17
CA GLU A 71 -5.64 -10.00 -8.41
C GLU A 71 -5.66 -8.52 -8.02
N ALA A 72 -4.57 -7.78 -8.22
CA ALA A 72 -4.46 -6.39 -7.80
C ALA A 72 -4.99 -5.42 -8.86
N THR A 73 -6.32 -5.43 -9.03
CA THR A 73 -7.06 -4.51 -9.88
C THR A 73 -7.72 -3.38 -9.07
N LYS A 74 -8.08 -2.29 -9.74
CA LYS A 74 -8.80 -1.16 -9.16
C LYS A 74 -10.04 -1.63 -8.40
N GLY A 75 -10.22 -1.10 -7.20
CA GLY A 75 -11.34 -1.38 -6.30
C GLY A 75 -11.18 -2.65 -5.46
N ARG A 76 -10.17 -3.49 -5.75
CA ARG A 76 -9.89 -4.70 -4.96
C ARG A 76 -9.62 -4.33 -3.51
N LEU A 77 -10.37 -4.93 -2.59
CA LEU A 77 -10.13 -4.84 -1.16
C LEU A 77 -8.94 -5.74 -0.77
N VAL A 78 -7.97 -5.17 -0.07
CA VAL A 78 -6.77 -5.88 0.37
C VAL A 78 -6.44 -5.54 1.82
N PHE A 79 -5.91 -6.54 2.53
CA PHE A 79 -5.14 -6.36 3.75
C PHE A 79 -3.67 -6.19 3.38
N VAL A 80 -3.00 -5.21 3.99
CA VAL A 80 -1.58 -4.92 3.82
C VAL A 80 -0.91 -4.90 5.18
N GLN A 81 0.13 -5.69 5.35
CA GLN A 81 1.06 -5.63 6.48
C GLN A 81 2.46 -5.33 5.95
N GLY A 82 3.08 -4.27 6.44
CA GLY A 82 4.43 -3.86 6.04
C GLY A 82 5.06 -2.94 7.08
N ALA A 83 5.96 -2.08 6.64
CA ALA A 83 6.64 -1.08 7.47
C ALA A 83 6.59 0.31 6.80
N LEU A 84 6.56 1.37 7.62
CA LEU A 84 6.68 2.73 7.14
C LEU A 84 8.12 3.01 6.67
N ARG A 85 8.28 3.53 5.46
CA ARG A 85 9.57 3.96 4.90
C ARG A 85 9.50 5.41 4.47
N ALA A 86 10.30 6.25 5.10
CA ALA A 86 10.56 7.59 4.63
C ALA A 86 11.58 7.55 3.49
N ARG A 87 11.23 8.10 2.32
CA ARG A 87 12.13 8.24 1.17
C ARG A 87 12.32 9.71 0.85
N ALA A 88 13.58 10.13 0.86
CA ALA A 88 13.96 11.45 0.38
C ALA A 88 14.02 11.43 -1.14
N TRP A 89 13.47 12.45 -1.77
CA TRP A 89 13.49 12.67 -3.22
C TRP A 89 13.59 14.16 -3.52
N GLU A 90 14.00 14.53 -4.73
CA GLU A 90 14.12 15.92 -5.14
C GLU A 90 13.12 16.26 -6.25
N GLN A 91 12.48 17.43 -6.12
CA GLN A 91 11.62 18.01 -7.15
C GLN A 91 12.01 19.46 -7.32
N GLU A 92 12.39 19.87 -8.53
CA GLU A 92 12.74 21.27 -8.83
C GLU A 92 13.83 21.83 -7.88
N GLY A 93 14.80 20.99 -7.52
CA GLY A 93 15.88 21.34 -6.60
C GLY A 93 15.50 21.38 -5.11
N GLN A 94 14.24 21.08 -4.76
CA GLN A 94 13.80 21.00 -3.37
C GLN A 94 13.76 19.56 -2.88
N LYS A 95 14.42 19.29 -1.74
CA LYS A 95 14.34 18.00 -1.04
C LYS A 95 12.96 17.83 -0.42
N ARG A 96 12.31 16.72 -0.74
CA ARG A 96 11.02 16.29 -0.21
C ARG A 96 11.18 14.93 0.43
N THR A 97 10.29 14.62 1.37
CA THR A 97 10.19 13.28 1.98
C THR A 97 8.79 12.75 1.73
N SER A 98 8.71 11.56 1.16
CA SER A 98 7.46 10.78 1.13
C SER A 98 7.55 9.66 2.16
N VAL A 99 6.41 9.29 2.73
CA VAL A 99 6.30 8.09 3.57
C VAL A 99 5.45 7.08 2.82
N GLU A 100 6.00 5.88 2.63
CA GLU A 100 5.35 4.78 1.93
C GLU A 100 5.24 3.56 2.85
N ILE A 101 4.35 2.63 2.51
CA ILE A 101 4.25 1.32 3.14
C ILE A 101 5.06 0.33 2.30
N GLU A 102 6.19 -0.11 2.81
CA GLU A 102 7.01 -1.13 2.17
C GLU A 102 6.67 -2.50 2.74
N VAL A 103 6.35 -3.45 1.85
CA VAL A 103 6.07 -4.84 2.22
C VAL A 103 7.27 -5.71 1.82
N ASP A 104 7.94 -6.25 2.83
CA ASP A 104 9.04 -7.20 2.70
C ASP A 104 8.57 -8.65 2.98
N ASN A 105 9.52 -9.59 3.10
CA ASN A 105 9.25 -11.01 3.35
C ASN A 105 8.62 -11.31 4.72
N THR A 106 8.55 -10.34 5.63
CA THR A 106 7.91 -10.47 6.94
C THR A 106 6.47 -9.93 6.96
N GLY A 107 6.09 -9.20 5.91
CA GLY A 107 4.75 -8.66 5.71
C GLY A 107 3.94 -9.47 4.69
N GLY A 108 2.84 -8.88 4.24
CA GLY A 108 1.96 -9.51 3.27
C GLY A 108 1.00 -8.54 2.60
N ILE A 109 0.55 -8.90 1.42
CA ILE A 109 -0.58 -8.29 0.73
C ILE A 109 -1.58 -9.42 0.45
N THR A 110 -2.76 -9.32 1.04
CA THR A 110 -3.77 -10.39 1.00
C THR A 110 -5.08 -9.83 0.48
N PRO A 111 -5.55 -10.27 -0.71
CA PRO A 111 -6.86 -9.90 -1.19
C PRO A 111 -7.95 -10.44 -0.28
N ILE A 112 -8.91 -9.59 0.06
CA ILE A 112 -10.06 -9.97 0.88
C ILE A 112 -11.18 -10.37 -0.07
N VAL A 113 -11.73 -11.57 0.11
CA VAL A 113 -12.96 -11.98 -0.57
C VAL A 113 -14.12 -11.38 0.21
N GLU A 114 -14.89 -10.54 -0.45
CA GLU A 114 -16.11 -9.99 0.12
C GLU A 114 -17.24 -10.98 -0.16
N ASP A 115 -17.92 -11.44 0.89
CA ASP A 115 -19.16 -12.17 0.73
C ASP A 115 -20.18 -11.23 0.10
N LYS A 116 -20.53 -11.51 -1.16
CA LYS A 116 -21.64 -10.84 -1.83
C LYS A 116 -22.93 -11.42 -1.25
N ASN A 117 -23.46 -10.76 -0.22
CA ASN A 117 -24.87 -10.91 0.15
C ASN A 117 -25.77 -10.39 -0.96
#